data_AF-A0A379WLC7-F1
#
_entry.id   AF-A0A379WLC7-F1
#
_cell.length_a   1.000
_cell.length_b   1.000
_cell.length_c   1.000
_cell.angle_alpha   90.00
_cell.angle_beta   90.00
_cell.angle_gamma   90.00
#
_symmetry.space_group_name_H-M   'P 1'
#
loop_
_entity.id
_entity.type
_entity.pdbx_description
1 polymer ?
#
loop_
_entity_poly.entity_id
_entity_poly.type
_entity_poly.pdbx_seq_one_letter_code
_entity_poly.pdbx_strand_id
1 'polypeptide(L)'
;MDPVFSLGISSLWDELRHMPTGGVWWVNADRQQDAISLVNQTIASQTENANVAVIGMEGDPGKVIKLDESHGPEKSAYLPLPDSEKGLYSLPHDLLCSV
;
A
#
# COMPACT_ATOMS: atom_id res chain seq x y z
N MET A 1 5.46 -27.92 9.78
CA MET A 1 5.39 -27.25 8.46
C MET A 1 4.64 -25.97 8.70
N ASP A 2 5.35 -24.84 8.70
CA ASP A 2 4.68 -23.54 8.64
C ASP A 2 4.01 -23.41 7.28
N PRO A 3 2.75 -22.97 7.21
CA PRO A 3 2.09 -22.82 5.93
C PRO A 3 2.79 -21.74 5.13
N VAL A 4 3.44 -22.14 4.04
CA VAL A 4 4.03 -21.23 3.05
C VAL A 4 2.90 -20.78 2.14
N PHE A 5 2.30 -19.64 2.47
CA PHE A 5 1.41 -18.95 1.54
C PHE A 5 2.27 -18.08 0.62
N SER A 6 2.30 -18.41 -0.67
CA SER A 6 2.89 -17.58 -1.72
C SER A 6 1.99 -16.38 -2.01
N LEU A 7 1.77 -15.51 -1.03
CA LEU A 7 1.14 -14.21 -1.22
C LEU A 7 2.25 -13.19 -1.46
N GLY A 8 2.87 -13.29 -2.64
CA GLY A 8 3.77 -12.27 -3.16
C GLY A 8 3.02 -11.43 -4.20
N ILE A 9 3.22 -10.11 -4.20
CA ILE A 9 2.78 -9.22 -5.29
C ILE A 9 3.21 -9.80 -6.64
N SER A 10 4.35 -10.51 -6.70
CA SER A 10 4.87 -11.18 -7.90
C SER A 10 3.96 -12.31 -8.40
N SER A 11 3.32 -13.06 -7.51
CA SER A 11 2.34 -14.09 -7.87
C SER A 11 1.01 -13.46 -8.30
N LEU A 12 0.62 -12.35 -7.68
CA LEU A 12 -0.53 -11.53 -8.06
C LEU A 12 -0.25 -10.68 -9.30
N TRP A 13 1.01 -10.47 -9.68
CA TRP A 13 1.40 -9.48 -10.68
C TRP A 13 0.90 -9.86 -12.06
N ASP A 14 0.86 -11.16 -12.35
CA ASP A 14 0.28 -11.65 -13.60
C ASP A 14 -1.24 -11.44 -13.66
N GLU A 15 -1.94 -11.30 -12.54
CA GLU A 15 -3.36 -10.93 -12.53
C GLU A 15 -3.53 -9.41 -12.54
N LEU A 16 -2.74 -8.69 -11.74
CA LEU A 16 -2.77 -7.23 -11.59
C LEU A 16 -2.33 -6.51 -12.87
N ARG A 17 -1.39 -7.04 -13.66
CA ARG A 17 -0.93 -6.42 -14.91
C ARG A 17 -2.00 -6.34 -16.00
N HIS A 18 -3.04 -7.16 -15.91
CA HIS A 18 -4.18 -7.13 -16.82
C HIS A 18 -5.23 -6.10 -16.40
N MET A 19 -5.08 -5.51 -15.22
CA MET A 19 -5.97 -4.49 -14.72
C MET A 19 -5.69 -3.15 -15.41
N PRO A 20 -6.74 -2.39 -15.77
CA PRO A 20 -6.57 -1.07 -16.37
C PRO A 20 -5.86 -0.11 -15.43
N THR A 21 -4.93 0.66 -15.99
CA THR A 21 -4.25 1.75 -15.28
C THR A 21 -5.25 2.85 -14.94
N GLY A 22 -5.35 3.23 -13.65
CA GLY A 22 -6.19 4.34 -13.18
C GLY A 22 -7.57 3.91 -12.65
N GLY A 23 -7.60 3.05 -11.63
CA GLY A 23 -8.84 2.58 -10.99
C GLY A 23 -8.70 2.43 -9.48
N VAL A 24 -9.82 2.22 -8.80
CA VAL A 24 -9.87 1.88 -7.36
C VAL A 24 -10.04 0.37 -7.23
N TRP A 25 -9.20 -0.24 -6.40
CA TRP A 25 -9.18 -1.68 -6.18
C TRP A 25 -9.38 -1.97 -4.70
N TRP A 26 -10.26 -2.91 -4.39
CA TRP A 26 -10.49 -3.39 -3.03
C TRP A 26 -9.87 -4.77 -2.86
N VAL A 27 -8.99 -4.91 -1.88
CA VAL A 27 -8.34 -6.19 -1.54
C VAL A 27 -8.62 -6.47 -0.06
N ASN A 28 -9.00 -7.71 0.25
CA ASN A 28 -9.19 -8.17 1.62
C ASN A 28 -8.08 -9.18 1.95
N ALA A 29 -7.54 -9.09 3.16
CA ALA A 29 -6.55 -10.02 3.68
C ALA A 29 -6.99 -10.48 5.08
N ASP A 30 -6.93 -11.79 5.32
CA ASP A 30 -7.39 -12.38 6.59
C ASP A 30 -6.49 -12.01 7.78
N ARG A 31 -5.22 -11.67 7.53
CA ARG A 31 -4.25 -11.27 8.55
C ARG A 31 -3.68 -9.90 8.24
N GLN A 32 -3.55 -9.08 9.28
CA GLN A 32 -2.91 -7.75 9.18
C GLN A 32 -1.50 -7.84 8.59
N GLN A 33 -0.73 -8.87 8.97
CA GLN A 33 0.62 -9.07 8.45
C GLN A 33 0.63 -9.29 6.93
N ASP A 34 -0.34 -10.02 6.39
CA ASP A 34 -0.44 -10.28 4.95
C ASP A 34 -0.79 -8.99 4.20
N ALA A 35 -1.68 -8.16 4.77
CA ALA A 35 -1.99 -6.83 4.24
C ALA A 35 -0.74 -5.92 4.22
N ILE A 36 0.03 -5.90 5.30
CA ILE A 36 1.26 -5.11 5.41
C ILE A 36 2.29 -5.59 4.38
N SER A 37 2.49 -6.91 4.27
CA SER A 37 3.40 -7.50 3.28
C SER A 37 2.99 -7.15 1.85
N LEU A 38 1.70 -7.19 1.53
CA LEU A 38 1.19 -6.80 0.22
C LEU A 38 1.47 -5.32 -0.08
N VAL A 39 1.21 -4.41 0.88
CA VAL A 39 1.50 -2.99 0.74
C VAL A 39 3.00 -2.76 0.50
N ASN A 40 3.88 -3.33 1.35
CA ASN A 40 5.33 -3.20 1.20
C ASN A 40 5.81 -3.64 -0.20
N GLN A 41 5.34 -4.80 -0.65
CA GLN A 41 5.72 -5.34 -1.96
C GLN A 41 5.15 -4.52 -3.12
N THR A 42 3.94 -3.97 -2.98
CA THR A 42 3.32 -3.10 -3.99
C THR A 42 4.10 -1.80 -4.15
N ILE A 43 4.58 -1.22 -3.04
CA ILE A 43 5.40 0.00 -3.07
C ILE A 43 6.79 -0.32 -3.64
N ALA A 44 7.42 -1.41 -3.21
CA ALA A 44 8.73 -1.84 -3.71
C ALA A 44 8.74 -2.17 -5.21
N SER A 45 7.60 -2.54 -5.80
CA SER A 45 7.48 -2.79 -7.23
C SER A 45 7.27 -1.53 -8.08
N GLN A 46 7.14 -0.35 -7.46
CA GLN A 46 7.02 0.91 -8.19
C GLN A 46 8.39 1.41 -8.66
N THR A 47 8.38 2.28 -9.67
CA THR A 47 9.60 2.95 -10.14
C THR A 47 10.06 4.01 -9.14
N GLU A 48 11.35 4.36 -9.18
CA GLU A 48 11.96 5.39 -8.31
C GLU A 48 11.22 6.73 -8.34
N ASN A 49 10.71 7.10 -9.52
CA ASN A 49 9.99 8.36 -9.77
C ASN A 49 8.47 8.28 -9.50
N ALA A 50 7.96 7.16 -8.97
CA ALA A 50 6.53 7.02 -8.71
C ALA A 50 6.10 7.86 -7.51
N ASN A 51 5.00 8.61 -7.65
CA ASN A 51 4.38 9.31 -6.54
C ASN A 51 3.47 8.35 -5.76
N VAL A 52 3.90 7.95 -4.58
CA VAL A 52 3.20 6.97 -3.75
C VAL A 52 2.80 7.59 -2.41
N ALA A 53 1.54 7.38 -2.02
CA ALA A 53 1.02 7.73 -0.71
C ALA A 53 0.39 6.49 -0.05
N VAL A 54 0.68 6.29 1.23
CA VAL A 54 0.09 5.26 2.07
C VAL A 54 -0.76 5.93 3.13
N ILE A 55 -2.06 5.63 3.11
CA ILE A 55 -3.03 6.15 4.07
C ILE A 55 -3.44 5.00 4.99
N GLY A 56 -3.28 5.17 6.30
CA GLY A 56 -3.62 4.17 7.30
C GLY A 56 -4.64 4.70 8.31
N MET A 57 -5.74 3.99 8.54
CA MET A 57 -6.75 4.40 9.53
C MET A 57 -6.37 4.07 10.98
N GLU A 58 -5.55 3.04 11.19
CA GLU A 58 -5.13 2.59 12.51
C GLU A 58 -3.64 2.88 12.71
N GLY A 59 -3.35 3.89 13.53
CA GLY A 59 -1.98 4.24 13.91
C GLY A 59 -1.19 4.99 12.82
N ASP A 60 0.13 4.99 12.97
CA ASP A 60 1.06 5.65 12.04
C ASP A 60 1.57 4.63 11.02
N PRO A 61 1.16 4.72 9.74
CA PRO A 61 1.58 3.76 8.72
C PRO A 61 3.10 3.73 8.52
N GLY A 62 3.82 4.83 8.79
CA GLY A 62 5.28 4.88 8.71
C GLY A 62 6.00 4.01 9.74
N LYS A 63 5.32 3.57 10.80
CA LYS A 63 5.87 2.63 11.81
C LYS A 63 5.67 1.17 11.43
N VAL A 64 4.74 0.90 10.52
CA VAL A 64 4.28 -0.46 10.18
C VAL A 64 4.82 -0.88 8.82
N ILE A 65 4.79 0.03 7.84
CA ILE A 65 5.34 -0.17 6.50
C ILE A 65 6.86 -0.11 6.58
N LYS A 66 7.52 -1.11 5.99
CA LYS A 66 8.97 -1.25 5.96
C LYS A 66 9.37 -1.54 4.52
N LEU A 67 9.91 -0.53 3.85
CA LEU A 67 10.45 -0.68 2.51
C LEU A 67 11.90 -1.14 2.58
N ASP A 68 12.28 -2.01 1.66
CA ASP A 68 13.67 -2.36 1.42
C ASP A 68 14.31 -1.20 0.65
N GLU A 69 15.41 -0.65 1.16
CA GLU A 69 16.10 0.52 0.58
C GLU A 69 16.59 0.28 -0.86
N SER A 70 16.63 -0.99 -1.30
CA SER A 70 17.11 -1.36 -2.63
C SER A 70 16.08 -1.19 -3.76
N HIS A 71 14.78 -1.10 -3.47
CA HIS A 71 13.72 -1.06 -4.50
C HIS A 71 12.49 -0.25 -4.04
N GLY A 72 11.98 0.63 -4.90
CA GLY A 72 10.76 1.43 -4.65
C GLY A 72 10.93 2.91 -4.98
N PRO A 73 9.92 3.75 -4.68
CA PRO A 73 9.96 5.19 -4.95
C PRO A 73 10.90 5.92 -3.98
N GLU A 74 11.60 6.96 -4.46
CA GLU A 74 12.49 7.79 -3.62
C GLU A 74 11.73 8.54 -2.52
N LYS A 75 10.45 8.85 -2.78
CA LYS A 75 9.57 9.57 -1.86
C LYS A 75 8.27 8.83 -1.70
N SER A 76 7.85 8.64 -0.45
CA SER A 76 6.53 8.11 -0.11
C SER A 76 5.92 8.94 1.01
N ALA A 77 4.66 9.33 0.85
CA ALA A 77 3.91 9.99 1.90
C ALA A 77 3.23 8.96 2.79
N TYR A 78 3.32 9.12 4.11
CA TYR A 78 2.65 8.28 5.10
C TYR A 78 1.66 9.15 5.87
N LEU A 79 0.37 8.91 5.67
CA LEU A 79 -0.69 9.76 6.18
C LEU A 79 -1.60 8.95 7.14
N PRO A 80 -1.69 9.34 8.42
CA PRO A 80 -2.66 8.76 9.33
C PRO A 80 -4.05 9.34 9.05
N LEU A 81 -5.05 8.48 8.99
CA LEU A 81 -6.47 8.83 8.89
C LEU A 81 -7.14 8.44 10.21
N PRO A 82 -8.12 9.20 10.73
CA PRO A 82 -8.87 8.77 11.91
C PRO A 82 -9.67 7.50 11.63
N ASP A 83 -9.60 6.51 12.52
CA ASP A 83 -10.42 5.28 12.50
C ASP A 83 -11.89 5.59 12.82
N SER A 84 -12.57 6.22 11.86
CA SER A 84 -13.98 6.52 11.91
C SER A 84 -14.49 6.72 10.49
N GLU A 85 -15.79 6.50 10.26
CA GLU A 85 -16.43 6.78 8.97
C GLU A 85 -16.16 8.22 8.50
N LYS A 86 -16.15 9.18 9.44
CA LYS A 86 -15.86 10.59 9.15
C LYS A 86 -14.41 10.84 8.72
N GLY A 87 -13.48 9.95 9.06
CA GLY A 87 -12.10 10.01 8.62
C GLY A 87 -11.99 9.97 7.10
N LEU A 88 -12.89 9.25 6.41
CA LEU A 88 -12.91 9.16 4.95
C LEU A 88 -13.12 10.51 4.26
N TYR A 89 -13.69 11.51 4.95
CA TYR A 89 -13.82 12.87 4.40
C TYR A 89 -12.46 13.59 4.25
N SER A 90 -11.41 13.12 4.93
CA SER A 90 -10.04 13.62 4.78
C SER A 90 -9.31 13.01 3.58
N LEU A 91 -9.78 11.86 3.07
CA LEU A 91 -9.14 11.12 1.99
C LEU A 91 -8.94 11.95 0.70
N PRO A 92 -9.89 12.78 0.24
CA PRO A 92 -9.64 13.66 -0.92
C PRO A 92 -8.50 14.66 -0.68
N HIS A 93 -8.34 15.17 0.54
CA HIS A 93 -7.24 16.07 0.87
C HIS A 93 -5.90 15.33 0.86
N ASP A 94 -5.87 14.16 1.50
CA ASP A 94 -4.69 13.30 1.61
C ASP A 94 -4.20 12.80 0.25
N LEU A 95 -5.12 12.52 -0.69
CA LEU A 95 -4.79 12.16 -2.07
C LEU A 95 -4.29 13.34 -2.92
N LEU A 96 -4.69 14.57 -2.59
CA LEU A 96 -4.31 15.79 -3.31
C LEU A 96 -3.04 16.43 -2.75
N CYS A 97 -2.56 16.00 -1.58
CA CYS A 97 -1.25 16.35 -1.05
C CYS A 97 -0.15 15.84 -2.00
N SER A 98 0.12 16.67 -3.00
CA SER A 98 1.17 16.50 -3.99
C SER A 98 2.52 16.65 -3.27
N VAL A 99 3.32 15.59 -3.28
CA VAL A 99 4.72 15.61 -2.85
C VAL A 99 5.58 16.26 -3.95
#